data_AF-A0A497SZA9-F1
#
_entry.id   AF-A0A497SZA9-F1
#
_cell.length_a   1.000
_cell.length_b   1.000
_cell.length_c   1.000
_cell.angle_alpha   90.00
_cell.angle_beta   90.00
_cell.angle_gamma   90.00
#
_symmetry.space_group_name_H-M   'P 1'
#
loop_
_entity.id
_entity.type
_entity.pdbx_description
1 polymer ?
#
loop_
_entity_poly.entity_id
_entity_poly.type
_entity_poly.pdbx_seq_one_letter_code
_entity_poly.pdbx_strand_id
1 'polypeptide(L)'
;FFLKFKDKDKKLLIGFSILVPFIVFSIAGNKDTRYTLPILIFLILVAGYWIASLKNLKKVVVLGIVILIGILQLSTITFGMPAVSVPYHFYPNPVKPQQEDWEVKKILDIIAQNAEKTPVNVLILYNHPSMNWMTLGYYASRENLPFIFYYYEYPGRIEQHDFVLYAPEGYKNQFKEGTIQREQLYKANHVFETHINKFTKIEEIRLPNKVKIQIYKKK
;
A
#
# COMPACT_ATOMS: atom_id res chain seq x y z
N PHE A 1 24.68 19.25 12.16
CA PHE A 1 23.56 19.93 12.83
C PHE A 1 23.55 19.72 14.35
N PHE A 2 23.74 18.50 14.88
CA PHE A 2 23.66 18.19 16.33
C PHE A 2 24.88 18.56 17.20
N LEU A 3 25.99 19.02 16.61
CA LEU A 3 27.27 19.20 17.32
C LEU A 3 27.38 20.51 18.12
N LYS A 4 26.47 21.48 17.93
CA LYS A 4 26.52 22.81 18.58
C LYS A 4 25.75 22.94 19.90
N PHE A 5 24.96 21.93 20.28
CA PHE A 5 24.12 21.98 21.48
C PHE A 5 24.88 21.51 22.73
N LYS A 6 24.55 22.04 23.92
CA LYS A 6 25.10 21.53 25.18
C LYS A 6 24.60 20.09 25.41
N ASP A 7 25.33 19.27 26.17
CA ASP A 7 25.00 17.84 26.31
C ASP A 7 23.60 17.55 26.88
N LYS A 8 23.06 18.46 27.69
CA LYS A 8 21.70 18.38 28.22
C LYS A 8 20.67 18.54 27.10
N ASP A 9 20.92 19.45 26.16
CA ASP A 9 20.05 19.76 25.03
C ASP A 9 20.11 18.64 23.98
N LYS A 10 21.27 17.97 23.80
CA LYS A 10 21.41 16.82 22.88
C LYS A 10 20.53 15.63 23.29
N LYS A 11 20.52 15.27 24.59
CA LYS A 11 19.68 14.18 25.12
C LYS A 11 18.20 14.48 24.93
N LEU A 12 17.81 15.73 25.14
CA LEU A 12 16.44 16.21 24.98
C LEU A 12 16.02 16.19 23.51
N LEU A 13 16.89 16.63 22.59
CA LEU A 13 16.61 16.65 21.15
C LEU A 13 16.50 15.23 20.58
N ILE A 14 17.40 14.33 20.99
CA ILE A 14 17.35 12.91 20.63
C ILE A 14 16.07 12.24 21.16
N GLY A 15 15.77 12.47 22.44
CA GLY A 15 14.57 11.95 23.08
C GLY A 15 13.31 12.42 22.34
N PHE A 16 13.19 13.72 22.09
CA PHE A 16 12.06 14.31 21.37
C PHE A 16 11.93 13.78 19.93
N SER A 17 13.06 13.60 19.23
CA SER A 17 13.09 13.11 17.84
C SER A 17 12.68 11.64 17.70
N ILE A 18 12.70 10.85 18.78
CA ILE A 18 12.23 9.47 18.77
C ILE A 18 10.83 9.37 19.37
N LEU A 19 10.62 9.98 20.55
CA LEU A 19 9.41 9.84 21.33
C LEU A 19 8.21 10.48 20.63
N VAL A 20 8.37 11.68 20.05
CA VAL A 20 7.26 12.39 19.41
C VAL A 20 6.78 11.65 18.16
N PRO A 21 7.64 11.29 17.18
CA PRO A 21 7.20 10.46 16.07
C PRO A 21 6.60 9.13 16.53
N PHE A 22 7.19 8.47 17.54
CA PHE A 22 6.67 7.20 18.04
C PHE A 22 5.24 7.32 18.60
N ILE A 23 4.97 8.36 19.40
CA ILE A 23 3.63 8.66 19.93
C ILE A 23 2.67 8.99 18.79
N VAL A 24 3.08 9.87 17.86
CA VAL A 24 2.26 10.26 16.70
C VAL A 24 1.87 9.03 15.88
N PHE A 25 2.82 8.14 15.55
CA PHE A 25 2.52 6.93 14.80
C PHE A 25 1.76 5.86 15.61
N SER A 26 1.88 5.85 16.94
CA SER A 26 1.09 4.96 17.79
C SER A 26 -0.40 5.33 17.80
N ILE A 27 -0.70 6.63 17.65
CA ILE A 27 -2.06 7.17 17.64
C ILE A 27 -2.62 7.27 16.21
N ALA A 28 -1.76 7.43 15.19
CA ALA A 28 -2.19 7.49 13.80
C ALA A 28 -2.96 6.22 13.39
N GLY A 29 -4.11 6.42 12.74
CA GLY A 29 -5.00 5.31 12.34
C GLY A 29 -4.42 4.40 11.26
N ASN A 30 -3.39 4.85 10.52
CA ASN A 30 -2.72 4.07 9.49
C ASN A 30 -1.42 3.45 10.05
N LYS A 31 -1.52 2.22 10.59
CA LYS A 31 -0.41 1.49 11.24
C LYS A 31 0.42 0.70 10.23
N ASP A 32 0.84 1.35 9.16
CA ASP A 32 1.77 0.75 8.20
C ASP A 32 3.22 0.93 8.68
N THR A 33 4.01 -0.13 8.59
CA THR A 33 5.44 -0.12 8.97
C THR A 33 6.24 0.90 8.16
N ARG A 34 5.77 1.29 6.98
CA ARG A 34 6.37 2.35 6.16
C ARG A 34 6.43 3.69 6.89
N TYR A 35 5.49 3.96 7.80
CA TYR A 35 5.47 5.24 8.51
C TYR A 35 6.49 5.31 9.65
N THR A 36 7.02 4.19 10.13
CA THR A 36 8.07 4.21 11.16
C THR A 36 9.48 4.32 10.58
N LEU A 37 9.64 4.25 9.25
CA LEU A 37 10.93 4.40 8.56
C LEU A 37 11.71 5.68 8.94
N PRO A 38 11.08 6.87 9.03
CA PRO A 38 11.80 8.08 9.43
C PRO A 38 12.38 8.03 10.86
N ILE A 39 11.77 7.25 11.76
CA ILE A 39 12.28 7.09 13.15
C ILE A 39 13.62 6.37 13.16
N LEU A 40 13.82 5.42 12.24
CA LEU A 40 15.07 4.65 12.16
C LEU A 40 16.29 5.56 12.01
N ILE A 41 16.19 6.68 11.30
CA ILE A 41 17.29 7.65 11.13
C ILE A 41 17.79 8.14 12.48
N PHE A 42 16.87 8.52 13.38
CA PHE A 42 17.24 9.00 14.72
C PHE A 42 17.75 7.86 15.60
N LEU A 43 17.12 6.68 15.54
CA LEU A 43 17.59 5.50 16.27
C LEU A 43 19.03 5.11 15.90
N ILE A 44 19.39 5.19 14.62
CA ILE A 44 20.75 4.90 14.15
C ILE A 44 21.76 5.89 14.74
N LEU A 45 21.42 7.19 14.84
CA LEU A 45 22.30 8.18 15.46
C LEU A 45 22.53 7.90 16.95
N VAL A 46 21.48 7.50 17.68
CA VAL A 46 21.59 7.13 19.10
C VAL A 46 22.42 5.87 19.27
N ALA A 47 22.14 4.84 18.47
CA ALA A 47 22.88 3.59 18.47
C ALA A 47 24.35 3.85 18.15
N GLY A 48 24.64 4.66 17.12
CA GLY A 48 26.00 5.04 16.74
C GLY A 48 26.74 5.78 17.85
N TYR A 49 26.10 6.74 18.52
CA TYR A 49 26.66 7.43 19.69
C TYR A 49 26.97 6.47 20.84
N TRP A 50 26.04 5.56 21.14
CA TRP A 50 26.22 4.56 22.20
C TRP A 50 27.37 3.60 21.87
N ILE A 51 27.41 3.06 20.65
CA ILE A 51 28.49 2.17 20.20
C ILE A 51 29.84 2.90 20.23
N ALA A 52 29.88 4.18 19.85
CA ALA A 52 31.09 5.00 19.89
C ALA A 52 31.61 5.20 21.32
N SER A 53 30.72 5.19 22.33
CA SER A 53 31.10 5.30 23.75
C SER A 53 31.69 4.01 24.34
N LEU A 54 31.52 2.86 23.66
CA LEU A 54 32.10 1.59 24.10
C LEU A 54 33.62 1.55 23.85
N LYS A 55 34.35 0.90 24.75
CA LYS A 55 35.82 0.72 24.66
C LYS A 55 36.19 -0.70 24.22
N ASN A 56 37.32 -0.80 23.52
CA ASN A 56 38.05 -2.05 23.24
C ASN A 56 37.17 -3.15 22.62
N LEU A 57 37.26 -4.36 23.16
CA LEU A 57 36.61 -5.58 22.68
C LEU A 57 35.08 -5.47 22.61
N LYS A 58 34.44 -4.75 23.55
CA LYS A 58 32.98 -4.58 23.54
C LYS A 58 32.50 -3.86 22.28
N LYS A 59 33.23 -2.83 21.85
CA LYS A 59 32.91 -2.10 20.62
C LYS A 59 33.03 -3.01 19.39
N VAL A 60 34.11 -3.79 19.32
CA VAL A 60 34.36 -4.72 18.21
C VAL A 60 33.27 -5.79 18.14
N VAL A 61 32.92 -6.41 19.28
CA VAL A 61 31.86 -7.43 19.35
C VAL A 61 30.52 -6.85 18.91
N VAL A 62 30.13 -5.69 19.43
CA VAL A 62 28.85 -5.06 19.07
C VAL A 62 28.81 -4.70 17.58
N LEU A 63 29.89 -4.11 17.03
CA LEU A 63 29.97 -3.82 15.59
C LEU A 63 29.90 -5.09 14.74
N GLY A 64 30.59 -6.16 15.15
CA GLY A 64 30.53 -7.45 14.46
C GLY A 64 29.12 -8.01 14.41
N ILE A 65 28.38 -7.95 15.53
CA ILE A 65 26.97 -8.36 15.60
C ILE A 65 26.09 -7.51 14.68
N VAL A 66 26.26 -6.18 14.69
CA VAL A 66 25.49 -5.26 13.84
C VAL A 66 25.72 -5.56 12.36
N ILE A 67 26.98 -5.76 11.95
CA ILE A 67 27.33 -6.11 10.57
C ILE A 67 26.72 -7.46 10.18
N LEU A 68 26.85 -8.47 11.04
CA LEU A 68 26.28 -9.79 10.80
C LEU A 68 24.76 -9.74 10.61
N ILE A 69 24.05 -9.06 11.52
CA ILE A 69 22.59 -8.88 11.41
C ILE A 69 22.25 -8.11 10.13
N GLY A 70 23.01 -7.06 9.79
CA GLY A 70 22.81 -6.28 8.57
C GLY A 70 22.98 -7.11 7.30
N ILE A 71 24.01 -7.97 7.24
CA ILE A 71 24.23 -8.91 6.13
C ILE A 71 23.06 -9.89 6.03
N LEU A 72 22.62 -10.44 7.17
CA LEU A 72 21.48 -11.37 7.21
C LEU A 72 20.19 -10.69 6.74
N GLN A 73 19.89 -9.48 7.23
CA GLN A 73 18.73 -8.69 6.80
C GLN A 73 18.79 -8.36 5.30
N LEU A 74 19.94 -7.90 4.80
CA LEU A 74 20.08 -7.56 3.39
C LEU A 74 19.93 -8.82 2.52
N SER A 75 20.49 -9.93 2.94
CA SER A 75 20.39 -11.21 2.23
C SER A 75 18.95 -11.73 2.20
N THR A 76 18.23 -11.66 3.32
CA THR A 76 16.81 -12.08 3.36
C THR A 76 15.92 -11.19 2.50
N ILE A 77 16.17 -9.88 2.47
CA ILE A 77 15.43 -8.95 1.60
C ILE A 77 15.75 -9.21 0.12
N THR A 78 17.03 -9.43 -0.21
CA THR A 78 17.49 -9.53 -1.60
C THR A 78 17.17 -10.88 -2.23
N PHE A 79 17.44 -11.97 -1.51
CA PHE A 79 17.36 -13.33 -2.04
C PHE A 79 16.14 -14.10 -1.51
N GLY A 80 15.40 -13.51 -0.58
CA GLY A 80 14.40 -14.24 0.20
C GLY A 80 15.07 -15.12 1.25
N MET A 81 14.35 -15.40 2.34
CA MET A 81 14.78 -16.42 3.29
C MET A 81 14.49 -17.80 2.66
N PRO A 82 15.45 -18.74 2.57
CA PRO A 82 15.12 -20.13 2.28
C PRO A 82 14.07 -20.58 3.30
N ALA A 83 13.11 -21.41 2.88
CA ALA A 83 11.99 -21.86 3.71
C ALA A 83 12.48 -22.83 4.80
N VAL A 84 13.34 -22.35 5.69
CA VAL A 84 13.82 -23.07 6.86
C VAL A 84 12.76 -22.86 7.94
N SER A 85 12.16 -23.96 8.39
CA SER A 85 11.16 -23.94 9.47
C SER A 85 11.84 -23.55 10.79
N VAL A 86 11.92 -22.25 11.07
CA VAL A 86 12.32 -21.75 12.38
C VAL A 86 11.09 -21.60 13.29
N PRO A 87 11.15 -22.07 14.55
CA PRO A 87 10.01 -22.01 15.48
C PRO A 87 9.55 -20.58 15.78
N TYR A 88 10.41 -19.58 15.53
CA TYR A 88 10.10 -18.17 15.67
C TYR A 88 10.39 -17.43 14.36
N HIS A 89 9.34 -16.88 13.74
CA HIS A 89 9.46 -16.09 12.51
C HIS A 89 9.83 -14.66 12.88
N PHE A 90 11.13 -14.36 12.91
CA PHE A 90 11.64 -13.00 13.12
C PHE A 90 11.58 -12.12 11.86
N TYR A 91 11.37 -12.74 10.70
CA TYR A 91 11.34 -12.08 9.39
C TYR A 91 9.95 -12.20 8.77
N PRO A 92 9.49 -11.20 8.00
CA PRO A 92 8.25 -11.30 7.24
C PRO A 92 8.34 -12.46 6.24
N ASN A 93 7.23 -13.18 6.07
CA ASN A 93 7.16 -14.28 5.13
C ASN A 93 7.44 -13.78 3.70
N PRO A 94 8.31 -14.45 2.93
CA PRO A 94 8.52 -14.10 1.54
C PRO A 94 7.20 -14.26 0.78
N VAL A 95 6.71 -13.16 0.22
CA VAL A 95 5.56 -13.20 -0.70
C VAL A 95 6.11 -13.62 -2.06
N LYS A 96 5.71 -14.81 -2.53
CA LYS A 96 6.10 -15.27 -3.87
C LYS A 96 5.58 -14.26 -4.91
N PRO A 97 6.37 -13.95 -5.95
CA PRO A 97 5.87 -13.17 -7.07
C PRO A 97 4.57 -13.78 -7.59
N GLN A 98 3.51 -12.97 -7.67
CA GLN A 98 2.24 -13.41 -8.24
C GLN A 98 2.42 -13.48 -9.76
N GLN A 99 2.29 -14.68 -10.33
CA GLN A 99 2.33 -14.90 -11.78
C GLN A 99 0.94 -14.96 -12.42
N GLU A 100 -0.10 -14.85 -11.60
CA GLU A 100 -1.49 -14.91 -12.03
C GLU A 100 -1.81 -13.70 -12.92
N ASP A 101 -2.56 -13.94 -14.00
CA ASP A 101 -3.08 -12.84 -14.81
C ASP A 101 -4.26 -12.19 -14.08
N TRP A 102 -4.10 -10.90 -13.77
CA TRP A 102 -5.15 -10.10 -13.14
C TRP A 102 -6.13 -9.50 -14.15
N GLU A 103 -6.07 -9.90 -15.42
CA GLU A 103 -7.02 -9.53 -16.48
C GLU A 103 -7.01 -8.01 -16.77
N VAL A 104 -5.93 -7.32 -16.43
CA VAL A 104 -5.80 -5.86 -16.60
C VAL A 104 -5.99 -5.47 -18.06
N LYS A 105 -5.29 -6.14 -18.98
CA LYS A 105 -5.41 -5.87 -20.41
C LYS A 105 -6.84 -6.06 -20.90
N LYS A 106 -7.47 -7.18 -20.52
CA LYS A 106 -8.85 -7.48 -20.89
C LYS A 106 -9.83 -6.40 -20.43
N ILE A 107 -9.71 -5.93 -19.18
CA ILE A 107 -10.52 -4.84 -18.63
C ILE A 107 -10.35 -3.57 -19.47
N LEU A 108 -9.11 -3.18 -19.79
CA LEU A 108 -8.81 -2.01 -20.60
C LEU A 108 -9.39 -2.12 -22.01
N ASP A 109 -9.23 -3.28 -22.66
CA ASP A 109 -9.76 -3.55 -23.99
C ASP A 109 -11.29 -3.43 -24.03
N ILE A 110 -12.00 -3.95 -23.02
CA ILE A 110 -13.46 -3.84 -22.92
C ILE A 110 -13.89 -2.38 -22.77
N ILE A 111 -13.21 -1.60 -21.92
CA ILE A 111 -13.50 -0.17 -21.77
C ILE A 111 -13.25 0.55 -23.10
N ALA A 112 -12.15 0.26 -23.78
CA ALA A 112 -11.79 0.91 -25.05
C ALA A 112 -12.81 0.61 -26.15
N GLN A 113 -13.25 -0.64 -26.28
CA GLN A 113 -14.25 -1.07 -27.26
C GLN A 113 -15.62 -0.44 -27.03
N ASN A 114 -15.93 -0.05 -25.79
CA ASN A 114 -17.22 0.51 -25.41
C ASN A 114 -17.19 2.04 -25.23
N ALA A 115 -16.02 2.67 -25.35
CA ALA A 115 -15.85 4.10 -25.15
C ALA A 115 -16.45 4.91 -26.30
N GLU A 116 -17.23 5.95 -25.97
CA GLU A 116 -17.88 6.82 -26.95
C GLU A 116 -17.24 8.21 -27.06
N LYS A 117 -16.36 8.55 -26.11
CA LYS A 117 -15.69 9.85 -26.06
C LYS A 117 -14.29 9.73 -25.48
N THR A 118 -13.52 10.80 -25.64
CA THR A 118 -12.20 10.96 -25.02
C THR A 118 -12.13 12.33 -24.32
N PRO A 119 -11.55 12.41 -23.10
CA PRO A 119 -11.08 11.32 -22.26
C PRO A 119 -12.22 10.47 -21.66
N VAL A 120 -11.92 9.23 -21.30
CA VAL A 120 -12.85 8.29 -20.64
C VAL A 120 -12.63 8.33 -19.13
N ASN A 121 -13.65 8.67 -18.37
CA ASN A 121 -13.59 8.69 -16.90
C ASN A 121 -14.02 7.32 -16.34
N VAL A 122 -13.13 6.65 -15.62
CA VAL A 122 -13.37 5.31 -15.07
C VAL A 122 -13.28 5.35 -13.55
N LEU A 123 -14.37 5.02 -12.85
CA LEU A 123 -14.38 4.86 -11.40
C LEU A 123 -14.08 3.40 -11.04
N ILE A 124 -13.16 3.15 -10.12
CA ILE A 124 -12.97 1.81 -9.54
C ILE A 124 -13.47 1.76 -8.10
N LEU A 125 -14.36 0.81 -7.84
CA LEU A 125 -14.93 0.50 -6.54
C LEU A 125 -14.36 -0.82 -6.00
N TYR A 126 -13.07 -1.02 -6.25
CA TYR A 126 -12.30 -2.17 -5.83
C TYR A 126 -10.86 -1.76 -5.56
N ASN A 127 -10.26 -2.31 -4.51
CA ASN A 127 -8.90 -1.97 -4.11
C ASN A 127 -8.14 -3.20 -3.65
N HIS A 128 -7.44 -3.81 -4.60
CA HIS A 128 -6.51 -4.90 -4.36
C HIS A 128 -5.09 -4.48 -4.76
N PRO A 129 -4.02 -4.94 -4.07
CA PRO A 129 -2.64 -4.59 -4.43
C PRO A 129 -2.31 -4.79 -5.92
N SER A 130 -2.83 -5.86 -6.52
CA SER A 130 -2.63 -6.21 -7.93
C SER A 130 -3.71 -5.66 -8.88
N MET A 131 -4.80 -5.09 -8.35
CA MET A 131 -5.92 -4.54 -9.12
C MET A 131 -6.54 -3.34 -8.39
N ASN A 132 -6.08 -2.16 -8.73
CA ASN A 132 -6.55 -0.87 -8.21
C ASN A 132 -6.44 0.21 -9.31
N TRP A 133 -6.92 1.42 -9.02
CA TRP A 133 -6.93 2.53 -9.98
C TRP A 133 -5.54 2.91 -10.50
N MET A 134 -4.51 2.89 -9.66
CA MET A 134 -3.15 3.23 -10.08
C MET A 134 -2.58 2.17 -11.00
N THR A 135 -2.80 0.89 -10.69
CA THR A 135 -2.39 -0.21 -11.57
C THR A 135 -3.03 -0.07 -12.95
N LEU A 136 -4.35 0.11 -13.02
CA LEU A 136 -5.03 0.31 -14.30
C LEU A 136 -4.57 1.57 -15.03
N GLY A 137 -4.38 2.68 -14.29
CA GLY A 137 -3.86 3.94 -14.85
C GLY A 137 -2.46 3.80 -15.44
N TYR A 138 -1.58 3.04 -14.79
CA TYR A 138 -0.26 2.73 -15.32
C TYR A 138 -0.34 1.96 -16.64
N TYR A 139 -1.14 0.89 -16.70
CA TYR A 139 -1.28 0.12 -17.94
C TYR A 139 -1.98 0.91 -19.05
N ALA A 140 -3.00 1.70 -18.73
CA ALA A 140 -3.64 2.59 -19.71
C ALA A 140 -2.65 3.63 -20.25
N SER A 141 -1.83 4.24 -19.39
CA SER A 141 -0.78 5.17 -19.82
C SER A 141 0.27 4.50 -20.70
N ARG A 142 0.68 3.27 -20.36
CA ARG A 142 1.63 2.48 -21.16
C ARG A 142 1.09 2.19 -22.56
N GLU A 143 -0.20 1.89 -22.66
CA GLU A 143 -0.88 1.60 -23.94
C GLU A 143 -1.42 2.86 -24.64
N ASN A 144 -1.09 4.07 -24.17
CA ASN A 144 -1.58 5.36 -24.68
C ASN A 144 -3.11 5.48 -24.75
N LEU A 145 -3.83 4.83 -23.83
CA LEU A 145 -5.28 4.93 -23.72
C LEU A 145 -5.68 6.22 -22.98
N PRO A 146 -6.63 7.02 -23.51
CA PRO A 146 -7.03 8.30 -22.92
C PRO A 146 -8.00 8.11 -21.73
N PHE A 147 -7.61 7.27 -20.78
CA PHE A 147 -8.42 6.91 -19.61
C PHE A 147 -7.96 7.66 -18.38
N ILE A 148 -8.92 8.17 -17.60
CA ILE A 148 -8.67 8.81 -16.33
C ILE A 148 -9.33 7.94 -15.26
N PHE A 149 -8.52 7.35 -14.40
CA PHE A 149 -9.00 6.47 -13.32
C PHE A 149 -9.19 7.26 -12.03
N TYR A 150 -10.36 7.10 -11.43
CA TYR A 150 -10.75 7.73 -10.19
C TYR A 150 -10.87 6.71 -9.08
N TYR A 151 -10.44 7.13 -7.90
CA TYR A 151 -10.53 6.37 -6.67
C TYR A 151 -11.83 6.68 -5.92
N TYR A 152 -12.30 5.73 -5.13
CA TYR A 152 -13.55 5.79 -4.39
C TYR A 152 -13.61 6.86 -3.28
N GLU A 153 -12.53 7.61 -3.04
CA GLU A 153 -12.47 8.67 -2.03
C GLU A 153 -13.42 9.85 -2.32
N TYR A 154 -14.01 9.92 -3.51
CA TYR A 154 -15.01 10.94 -3.88
C TYR A 154 -16.36 10.32 -4.30
N PRO A 155 -17.14 9.75 -3.36
CA PRO A 155 -18.40 9.06 -3.65
C PRO A 155 -19.49 9.99 -4.23
N GLY A 156 -19.35 11.32 -4.11
CA GLY A 156 -20.40 12.28 -4.47
C GLY A 156 -20.61 12.54 -5.97
N ARG A 157 -19.92 11.83 -6.87
CA ARG A 157 -19.89 12.16 -8.31
C ARG A 157 -19.86 10.92 -9.22
N ILE A 158 -20.47 9.81 -8.80
CA ILE A 158 -20.51 8.56 -9.58
C ILE A 158 -21.03 8.80 -11.00
N GLU A 159 -22.04 9.66 -11.15
CA GLU A 159 -22.66 10.00 -12.44
C GLU A 159 -21.73 10.74 -13.42
N GLN A 160 -20.60 11.26 -12.97
CA GLN A 160 -19.62 11.93 -13.82
C GLN A 160 -18.68 10.94 -14.54
N HIS A 161 -18.75 9.66 -14.17
CA HIS A 161 -17.90 8.61 -14.73
C HIS A 161 -18.63 7.89 -15.85
N ASP A 162 -17.87 7.57 -16.90
CA ASP A 162 -18.37 6.87 -18.08
C ASP A 162 -18.41 5.36 -17.84
N PHE A 163 -17.48 4.86 -17.03
CA PHE A 163 -17.43 3.48 -16.61
C PHE A 163 -17.27 3.35 -15.09
N VAL A 164 -17.84 2.28 -14.54
CA VAL A 164 -17.65 1.90 -13.13
C VAL A 164 -17.24 0.43 -13.07
N LEU A 165 -16.11 0.16 -12.42
CA LEU A 165 -15.65 -1.19 -12.08
C LEU A 165 -16.08 -1.53 -10.66
N TYR A 166 -16.99 -2.48 -10.53
CA TYR A 166 -17.68 -2.81 -9.28
C TYR A 166 -17.48 -4.27 -8.89
N ALA A 167 -17.12 -4.55 -7.64
CA ALA A 167 -16.94 -5.92 -7.12
C ALA A 167 -17.84 -6.18 -5.90
N PRO A 168 -19.08 -6.68 -6.08
CA PRO A 168 -20.05 -6.83 -4.99
C PRO A 168 -19.56 -7.76 -3.87
N GLU A 169 -18.88 -8.85 -4.23
CA GLU A 169 -18.34 -9.83 -3.28
C GLU A 169 -17.02 -9.35 -2.64
N GLY A 170 -16.27 -8.51 -3.37
CA GLY A 170 -14.95 -8.06 -2.99
C GLY A 170 -14.99 -7.14 -1.78
N TYR A 171 -16.00 -6.27 -1.68
CA TYR A 171 -16.17 -5.44 -0.49
C TYR A 171 -16.89 -6.23 0.62
N LYS A 172 -18.08 -6.82 0.39
CA LYS A 172 -18.92 -7.43 1.46
C LYS A 172 -18.21 -8.46 2.35
N ASN A 173 -17.26 -9.23 1.81
CA ASN A 173 -16.53 -10.28 2.55
C ASN A 173 -15.23 -9.80 3.24
N GLN A 174 -14.78 -8.57 2.97
CA GLN A 174 -13.56 -8.01 3.57
C GLN A 174 -13.81 -7.26 4.89
N PHE A 175 -15.07 -7.17 5.35
CA PHE A 175 -15.46 -6.37 6.51
C PHE A 175 -15.65 -7.21 7.78
N LYS A 176 -14.63 -7.23 8.64
CA LYS A 176 -14.85 -7.40 10.08
C LYS A 176 -14.32 -6.26 10.94
N GLU A 177 -13.37 -5.45 10.48
CA GLU A 177 -12.88 -4.23 11.17
C GLU A 177 -11.83 -3.54 10.27
N GLY A 178 -11.67 -2.21 10.35
CA GLY A 178 -10.43 -1.54 9.96
C GLY A 178 -10.52 -0.32 9.03
N THR A 179 -9.71 0.69 9.34
CA THR A 179 -9.24 1.84 8.52
C THR A 179 -10.27 2.73 7.81
N ILE A 180 -10.08 4.06 7.89
CA ILE A 180 -10.90 5.08 7.21
C ILE A 180 -11.10 4.79 5.71
N GLN A 181 -10.05 4.30 5.04
CA GLN A 181 -10.06 3.98 3.61
C GLN A 181 -11.07 2.88 3.26
N ARG A 182 -11.28 1.89 4.13
CA ARG A 182 -12.27 0.81 3.87
C ARG A 182 -13.69 1.31 4.06
N GLU A 183 -13.92 2.18 5.05
CA GLU A 183 -15.23 2.80 5.26
C GLU A 183 -15.64 3.67 4.07
N GLN A 184 -14.70 4.44 3.51
CA GLN A 184 -14.92 5.22 2.30
C GLN A 184 -15.26 4.33 1.09
N LEU A 185 -14.54 3.22 0.90
CA LEU A 185 -14.84 2.25 -0.16
C LEU A 185 -16.25 1.67 0.01
N TYR A 186 -16.63 1.30 1.23
CA TYR A 186 -17.98 0.81 1.53
C TYR A 186 -19.05 1.85 1.17
N LYS A 187 -18.88 3.09 1.62
CA LYS A 187 -19.79 4.21 1.32
C LYS A 187 -19.91 4.43 -0.19
N ALA A 188 -18.80 4.43 -0.92
CA ALA A 188 -18.82 4.58 -2.38
C ALA A 188 -19.53 3.44 -3.10
N ASN A 189 -19.30 2.19 -2.69
CA ASN A 189 -20.03 1.03 -3.22
C ASN A 189 -21.54 1.14 -2.94
N HIS A 190 -21.93 1.57 -1.74
CA HIS A 190 -23.34 1.75 -1.40
C HIS A 190 -24.00 2.87 -2.24
N VAL A 191 -23.31 4.00 -2.42
CA VAL A 191 -23.81 5.08 -3.30
C VAL A 191 -23.93 4.59 -4.75
N PHE A 192 -22.99 3.76 -5.24
CA PHE A 192 -23.12 3.15 -6.57
C PHE A 192 -24.34 2.25 -6.69
N GLU A 193 -24.60 1.38 -5.71
CA GLU A 193 -25.77 0.50 -5.71
C GLU A 193 -27.08 1.29 -5.83
N THR A 194 -27.18 2.47 -5.20
CA THR A 194 -28.37 3.35 -5.32
C THR A 194 -28.52 4.02 -6.69
N HIS A 195 -27.44 4.12 -7.48
CA HIS A 195 -27.42 4.75 -8.81
C HIS A 195 -27.19 3.73 -9.94
N ILE A 196 -27.18 2.43 -9.64
CA ILE A 196 -26.82 1.38 -10.58
C ILE A 196 -27.73 1.35 -11.81
N ASN A 197 -28.97 1.81 -11.65
CA ASN A 197 -29.96 1.97 -12.72
C ASN A 197 -29.57 3.00 -13.79
N LYS A 198 -28.63 3.92 -13.50
CA LYS A 198 -28.05 4.87 -14.46
C LYS A 198 -26.96 4.25 -15.34
N PHE A 199 -26.61 3.00 -15.07
CA PHE A 199 -25.57 2.27 -15.79
C PHE A 199 -26.13 0.97 -16.35
N THR A 200 -25.43 0.44 -17.35
CA THR A 200 -25.68 -0.87 -17.95
C THR A 200 -24.45 -1.72 -17.73
N LYS A 201 -24.63 -2.91 -17.14
CA LYS A 201 -23.55 -3.89 -17.03
C LYS A 201 -23.19 -4.37 -18.43
N ILE A 202 -21.94 -4.20 -18.84
CA ILE A 202 -21.44 -4.62 -20.15
C ILE A 202 -20.64 -5.93 -20.10
N GLU A 203 -19.96 -6.21 -18.98
CA GLU A 203 -19.16 -7.43 -18.83
C GLU A 203 -18.94 -7.81 -17.36
N GLU A 204 -18.59 -9.07 -17.11
CA GLU A 204 -18.14 -9.56 -15.81
C GLU A 204 -16.89 -10.44 -15.94
N ILE A 205 -15.86 -10.12 -15.17
CA ILE A 205 -14.57 -10.83 -15.20
C ILE A 205 -14.28 -11.40 -13.82
N ARG A 206 -13.91 -12.68 -13.78
CA ARG A 206 -13.46 -13.35 -12.56
C ARG A 206 -11.95 -13.19 -12.41
N LEU A 207 -11.52 -12.61 -11.30
CA LEU A 207 -10.10 -12.44 -10.96
C LEU A 207 -9.50 -13.70 -10.30
N PRO A 208 -8.16 -13.82 -10.23
CA PRO A 208 -7.48 -14.96 -9.59
C PRO A 208 -7.91 -15.23 -8.14
N ASN A 209 -8.24 -14.18 -7.39
CA ASN A 209 -8.75 -14.28 -6.02
C ASN A 209 -10.25 -14.64 -5.93
N LYS A 210 -10.83 -15.11 -7.04
CA LYS A 210 -12.24 -15.52 -7.20
C LYS A 210 -13.26 -14.38 -7.12
N VAL A 211 -12.84 -13.13 -6.88
CA VAL A 211 -13.71 -11.95 -6.93
C VAL A 211 -14.14 -11.68 -8.37
N LYS A 212 -15.40 -11.31 -8.54
CA LYS A 212 -15.95 -10.89 -9.83
C LYS A 212 -15.97 -9.37 -9.94
N ILE A 213 -15.24 -8.82 -10.91
CA ILE A 213 -15.32 -7.42 -11.32
C ILE A 213 -16.38 -7.29 -12.40
N GLN A 214 -17.40 -6.50 -12.12
CA GLN A 214 -18.44 -6.13 -13.05
C GLN A 214 -18.10 -4.77 -13.67
N ILE A 215 -18.17 -4.69 -14.99
CA ILE A 215 -17.91 -3.46 -15.74
C ILE A 215 -19.26 -2.86 -16.13
N TYR A 216 -19.51 -1.65 -15.66
CA TYR A 216 -20.71 -0.88 -15.96
C TYR A 216 -20.36 0.30 -16.86
N LYS A 217 -21.17 0.52 -17.90
CA LYS A 217 -21.11 1.70 -18.78
C LYS A 217 -22.29 2.61 -18.46
N LYS A 218 -22.06 3.92 -18.43
CA LYS A 218 -23.14 4.90 -18.24
C LYS A 218 -24.13 4.84 -19.43
N LYS A 219 -25.43 4.91 -19.13
CA LYS A 219 -26.50 4.96 -20.13
C LYS A 219 -26.51 6.29 -20.90
#